data_AF-A0AAU2MSK4-F1
#
_entry.id   AF-A0AAU2MSK4-F1
#
_cell.length_a   1.000
_cell.length_b   1.000
_cell.length_c   1.000
_cell.angle_alpha   90.00
_cell.angle_beta   90.00
_cell.angle_gamma   90.00
#
_symmetry.space_group_name_H-M   'P 1'
#
loop_
_entity.id
_entity.type
_entity.pdbx_description
1 polymer ?
#
loop_
_entity_poly.entity_id
_entity_poly.type
_entity_poly.pdbx_seq_one_letter_code
_entity_poly.pdbx_strand_id
1 'polypeptide(L)' 'MNGDSRPSEQAWQMRDKAQELEQAAQHAGDPAERQRLRDKAMRIREKAEQEHGRGSGTMDPM' A
#
# COMPACT_ATOMS: atom_id res chain seq x y z
N MET A 1 20.53 -6.23 22.74
CA MET A 1 20.19 -5.65 21.42
C MET A 1 20.01 -6.80 20.45
N ASN A 2 18.78 -7.26 20.21
CA ASN A 2 18.49 -8.26 19.17
C ASN A 2 17.21 -7.83 18.46
N GLY A 3 17.35 -7.44 17.19
CA GLY A 3 16.38 -6.70 16.40
C GLY A 3 15.26 -7.54 15.81
N ASP A 4 14.32 -7.95 16.65
CA ASP A 4 13.00 -8.41 16.21
C ASP A 4 12.00 -7.25 16.33
N SER A 5 12.16 -6.26 15.47
CA SER A 5 11.22 -5.16 15.31
C SER A 5 11.54 -4.58 13.95
N ARG A 6 10.77 -4.96 12.92
CA ARG A 6 10.53 -4.17 11.70
C ARG A 6 9.64 -4.76 10.59
N PRO A 7 8.93 -5.90 10.76
CA PRO A 7 7.74 -6.07 9.93
C PRO A 7 6.79 -4.89 10.21
N SER A 8 6.50 -4.62 11.49
CA SER A 8 5.53 -3.59 11.87
C SER A 8 5.85 -2.22 11.26
N GLU A 9 7.05 -1.65 11.46
CA GLU A 9 7.35 -0.29 10.94
C GLU A 9 7.16 -0.12 9.43
N GLN A 10 7.45 -1.12 8.60
CA GLN A 10 7.20 -1.04 7.16
C GLN A 10 5.73 -1.17 6.82
N ALA A 11 5.01 -2.13 7.41
CA ALA A 11 3.56 -2.26 7.21
C ALA A 11 2.80 -1.01 7.69
N TRP A 12 3.24 -0.40 8.80
CA TRP A 12 2.69 0.84 9.33
C TRP A 12 2.96 2.01 8.37
N GLN A 13 4.19 2.17 7.86
CA GLN A 13 4.51 3.19 6.86
C GLN A 13 3.75 3.02 5.54
N MET A 14 3.57 1.78 5.07
CA MET A 14 2.81 1.51 3.85
C MET A 14 1.31 1.77 4.03
N ARG A 15 0.75 1.44 5.20
CA ARG A 15 -0.62 1.80 5.56
C ARG A 15 -0.82 3.31 5.65
N ASP A 16 0.08 4.01 6.32
CA ASP A 16 0.05 5.47 6.46
C ASP A 16 0.05 6.15 5.09
N LYS A 17 0.96 5.72 4.20
CA LYS A 17 1.05 6.22 2.83
C LYS A 17 -0.19 5.91 1.98
N ALA A 18 -0.80 4.75 2.16
CA ALA A 18 -2.06 4.42 1.50
C ALA A 18 -3.22 5.32 2.00
N GLN A 19 -3.24 5.61 3.31
CA GLN A 19 -4.23 6.47 3.93
C GLN A 19 -4.08 7.94 3.47
N GLU A 20 -2.85 8.43 3.35
CA GLU A 20 -2.54 9.76 2.84
C GLU A 20 -2.99 9.92 1.36
N LEU A 21 -2.75 8.89 0.54
CA LEU A 21 -3.24 8.85 -0.84
C LEU A 21 -4.77 8.80 -0.93
N GLU A 22 -5.45 8.08 -0.03
CA GLU A 22 -6.91 8.04 0.00
C GLU A 22 -7.50 9.39 0.44
N GLN A 23 -6.89 10.06 1.43
CA GLN A 23 -7.28 11.41 1.81
C GLN A 23 -7.06 12.40 0.67
N ALA A 24 -5.90 12.35 -0.01
CA ALA A 24 -5.65 13.15 -1.20
C ALA A 24 -6.70 12.85 -2.30
N ALA A 25 -7.13 11.60 -2.45
CA ALA A 25 -8.18 11.21 -3.39
C ALA A 25 -9.55 11.78 -3.02
N GLN A 26 -9.86 11.89 -1.73
CA GLN A 26 -11.10 12.51 -1.24
C GLN A 26 -11.08 14.03 -1.42
N HIS A 27 -9.92 14.67 -1.26
CA HIS A 27 -9.72 16.09 -1.54
C HIS A 27 -9.60 16.41 -3.03
N ALA A 28 -9.22 15.44 -3.86
CA ALA A 28 -9.16 15.60 -5.30
C ALA A 28 -10.58 15.79 -5.87
N GLY A 29 -10.83 16.98 -6.42
CA GLY A 29 -12.09 17.30 -7.10
C GLY A 29 -12.22 16.66 -8.48
N ASP A 30 -11.13 16.14 -9.04
CA ASP A 30 -11.12 15.46 -10.33
C ASP A 30 -11.33 13.94 -10.18
N PRO A 31 -12.30 13.35 -10.89
CA PRO A 31 -12.61 11.93 -10.79
C PRO A 31 -11.47 11.02 -11.29
N ALA A 32 -10.68 11.45 -12.29
CA ALA A 32 -9.56 10.67 -12.80
C ALA A 32 -8.37 10.71 -11.83
N GLU A 33 -8.12 11.86 -11.20
CA GLU A 33 -7.10 12.02 -10.16
C GLU A 33 -7.45 11.20 -8.91
N ARG A 34 -8.70 11.26 -8.45
CA ARG A 34 -9.20 10.42 -7.36
C ARG A 34 -9.01 8.93 -7.65
N GLN A 35 -9.29 8.49 -8.88
CA GLN A 35 -9.12 7.10 -9.26
C GLN A 35 -7.65 6.68 -9.27
N ARG A 36 -6.75 7.51 -9.79
CA ARG A 36 -5.30 7.27 -9.74
C ARG A 36 -4.76 7.16 -8.32
N LEU A 37 -5.21 8.05 -7.43
CA LEU A 37 -4.77 8.08 -6.04
C LEU A 37 -5.25 6.83 -5.27
N ARG A 38 -6.50 6.40 -5.49
CA ARG A 38 -7.01 5.13 -4.95
C ARG A 38 -6.28 3.91 -5.49
N ASP A 39 -6.00 3.87 -6.80
CA ASP A 39 -5.23 2.78 -7.42
C ASP A 39 -3.83 2.67 -6.81
N LYS A 40 -3.19 3.82 -6.58
CA LYS A 40 -1.87 3.92 -5.94
C LYS A 40 -1.90 3.46 -4.48
N ALA A 41 -2.94 3.81 -3.73
CA ALA A 41 -3.15 3.34 -2.36
C ALA A 41 -3.33 1.81 -2.29
N MET A 42 -4.13 1.24 -3.20
CA MET A 42 -4.32 -0.20 -3.36
C MET A 42 -3.00 -0.94 -3.64
N ARG A 43 -2.22 -0.47 -4.62
CA ARG A 43 -0.91 -1.08 -4.95
C ARG A 43 0.09 -1.04 -3.79
N ILE A 44 0.09 0.03 -2.99
CA ILE A 44 0.98 0.12 -1.83
C ILE A 44 0.60 -0.93 -0.78
N ARG A 45 -0.70 -1.14 -0.56
CA ARG A 45 -1.20 -2.16 0.37
C ARG A 45 -0.89 -3.57 -0.13
N GLU A 46 -1.11 -3.84 -1.41
CA GLU A 46 -0.78 -5.11 -2.05
C GLU A 46 0.73 -5.41 -1.98
N LYS A 47 1.57 -4.40 -2.23
CA LYS A 47 3.03 -4.52 -2.09
C LYS A 47 3.44 -4.75 -0.63
N ALA A 48 2.77 -4.12 0.33
CA ALA A 48 3.00 -4.37 1.75
C ALA A 48 2.70 -5.82 2.12
N GLU A 49 1.59 -6.36 1.61
CA GLU A 49 1.18 -7.75 1.83
C GLU A 49 2.13 -8.73 1.14
N GLN A 50 2.63 -8.43 -0.08
CA GLN A 50 3.65 -9.23 -0.76
C GLN A 50 5.01 -9.23 -0.04
N GLU A 51 5.46 -8.09 0.49
CA GLU A 51 6.76 -7.97 1.17
C GLU A 51 6.72 -8.60 2.58
N HIS A 52 5.55 -8.64 3.23
CA HIS A 52 5.38 -9.24 4.55
C HIS A 52 4.99 -10.72 4.55
N GLY A 53 4.23 -11.15 3.55
CA GLY A 53 3.89 -12.55 3.35
C GLY A 53 5.07 -13.24 2.69
N ARG A 54 5.93 -13.91 3.48
CA ARG A 54 7.01 -14.77 3.00
C ARG A 54 6.52 -15.66 1.83
N GLY A 55 6.77 -15.21 0.59
CA GLY A 55 6.54 -15.92 -0.68
C GLY A 55 5.15 -16.50 -0.93
N SER A 56 4.34 -15.87 -1.77
CA SER A 56 3.39 -16.62 -2.62
C SER A 56 2.89 -15.78 -3.80
N GLY A 57 3.35 -16.16 -4.99
CA GLY A 57 2.52 -16.15 -6.19
C GLY A 57 2.16 -14.79 -6.78
N THR A 58 3.12 -14.14 -7.46
CA THR A 58 2.79 -13.59 -8.78
C THR A 58 2.51 -14.78 -9.71
N MET A 59 1.36 -15.43 -9.52
CA MET A 59 0.71 -16.21 -10.55
C MET A 59 -0.38 -15.29 -11.08
N ASP A 60 0.05 -14.40 -11.97
CA ASP A 60 -0.82 -13.76 -12.94
C ASP A 60 -0.86 -14.71 -14.15
N PRO A 61 -1.93 -15.49 -14.37
CA PRO A 61 -2.30 -15.86 -15.72
C PRO A 61 -3.40 -14.88 -16.16
N MET A 62 -3.03 -14.02 -17.11
CA MET A 62 -3.98 -13.41 -18.03
C MET A 62 -4.94 -14.44 -18.62
#